data_AF-A0A2U8HHF5-F1
#
_entry.id   AF-A0A2U8HHF5-F1
#
_cell.length_a   1.000
_cell.length_b   1.000
_cell.length_c   1.000
_cell.angle_alpha   90.00
_cell.angle_beta   90.00
_cell.angle_gamma   90.00
#
_symmetry.space_group_name_H-M   'P 1'
#
loop_
_entity.id
_entity.type
_entity.pdbx_description
1 polymer ?
#
loop_
_entity_poly.entity_id
_entity_poly.type
_entity_poly.pdbx_seq_one_letter_code
_entity_poly.pdbx_strand_id
1 'polypeptide(L)'
;MLKKLQQGHFAIALLVLIIALAMAVLIWDLSARLTEQRVRNEEGAKASREQTTERIELHCGANLSPTLLRRCLEDEIEAGEDAKRAERNLQSQEEVALFTRIMGYTGVAGSAVGLLSVFLVYFTLRETQRMARDTRQIGEAQAQAYVTASEAEFVWGGPFRTAPEILIFFENSGQTPVKWFQFRAFPMVYAHDSAGTDGFPKDWPSDADLGTFSNKWSNLGRSEKSRSVKMYLRQYGISAEDLATLRHVGSNVPTHGIAVFGEVRYCTFFGDVFTSQFVFGRRVLEEFVPDTASAADGEEPLARRGRPQRMSAVAFDLKAYHREN
;
A
#
# COMPACT_ATOMS: atom_id res chain seq x y z
N MET A 1 8.76 -18.33 9.12
CA MET A 1 10.23 -18.18 9.28
C MET A 1 10.90 -17.33 8.20
N LEU A 2 10.44 -17.34 6.93
CA LEU A 2 11.07 -16.54 5.84
C LEU A 2 11.04 -15.00 6.02
N LYS A 3 10.10 -14.42 6.79
CA LYS A 3 10.06 -12.96 7.02
C LYS A 3 11.25 -12.42 7.84
N LYS A 4 11.93 -13.26 8.64
CA LYS A 4 13.11 -12.83 9.42
C LYS A 4 14.39 -12.74 8.56
N LEU A 5 14.42 -13.40 7.40
CA LEU A 5 15.52 -13.27 6.42
C LEU A 5 15.49 -11.94 5.66
N GLN A 6 14.41 -11.15 5.79
CA GLN A 6 14.24 -9.88 5.10
C GLN A 6 14.84 -8.67 5.88
N GLN A 7 15.39 -8.90 7.08
CA GLN A 7 16.13 -7.86 7.79
C GLN A 7 17.50 -7.67 7.14
N GLY A 8 17.75 -6.49 6.57
CA GLY A 8 19.00 -6.16 5.85
C GLY A 8 20.30 -6.47 6.61
N HIS A 9 20.23 -6.59 7.93
CA HIS A 9 21.32 -7.07 8.78
C HIS A 9 21.84 -8.47 8.38
N PHE A 10 20.97 -9.39 7.96
CA PHE A 10 21.39 -10.73 7.55
C PHE A 10 22.17 -10.69 6.22
N ALA A 11 21.72 -9.88 5.26
CA ALA A 11 22.41 -9.70 3.98
C ALA A 11 23.81 -9.07 4.18
N ILE A 12 23.92 -8.07 5.07
CA ILE A 12 25.20 -7.46 5.43
C ILE A 12 26.11 -8.48 6.13
N ALA A 13 25.58 -9.24 7.10
CA ALA A 13 26.35 -10.27 7.79
C ALA A 13 26.86 -11.37 6.83
N LEU A 14 26.01 -11.80 5.89
CA LEU A 14 26.38 -12.76 4.85
C LEU A 14 27.45 -12.21 3.92
N LEU A 15 27.34 -10.94 3.50
CA LEU A 15 28.36 -10.28 2.68
C LEU A 15 29.71 -10.24 3.41
N VAL A 16 29.72 -9.80 4.66
CA VAL A 16 30.94 -9.73 5.49
C VAL A 16 31.55 -11.11 5.65
N LEU A 17 30.72 -12.15 5.86
CA LEU A 17 31.17 -13.53 5.95
C LEU A 17 31.81 -14.01 4.64
N ILE A 18 31.20 -13.74 3.49
CA ILE A 18 31.72 -14.11 2.17
C ILE A 18 33.07 -13.42 1.91
N ILE A 19 33.18 -12.12 2.22
CA ILE A 19 34.42 -11.36 2.07
C ILE A 19 35.51 -11.92 2.99
N ALA A 20 35.18 -12.21 4.26
CA ALA A 20 36.13 -12.79 5.22
C ALA A 20 36.63 -14.17 4.78
N LEU A 21 35.74 -15.00 4.23
CA LEU A 21 36.06 -16.35 3.77
C LEU A 21 36.93 -16.31 2.50
N ALA A 22 36.64 -15.40 1.56
CA ALA A 22 37.48 -15.16 0.39
C ALA A 22 38.88 -14.66 0.78
N MET A 23 38.97 -13.73 1.73
CA MET A 23 40.24 -13.24 2.27
C MET A 23 41.05 -14.37 2.93
N ALA A 24 40.40 -15.23 3.74
CA ALA A 24 41.05 -16.35 4.39
C ALA A 24 41.63 -17.36 3.38
N VAL A 25 40.89 -17.67 2.31
CA VAL A 25 41.37 -18.57 1.24
C VAL A 25 42.55 -17.95 0.49
N LEU A 26 42.50 -16.64 0.19
CA LEU A 26 43.62 -15.94 -0.47
C LEU A 26 44.88 -15.91 0.41
N ILE A 27 44.72 -15.61 1.70
CA ILE A 27 45.84 -15.62 2.66
C ILE A 27 46.45 -17.02 2.76
N TRP A 28 45.61 -18.05 2.80
CA TRP A 28 46.07 -19.44 2.85
C TRP A 28 46.86 -19.85 1.60
N ASP A 29 46.34 -19.60 0.40
CA ASP A 29 47.04 -19.94 -0.87
C ASP A 29 48.37 -19.19 -0.97
N LEU A 30 48.40 -17.91 -0.58
CA LEU A 30 49.62 -17.09 -0.63
C LEU A 30 50.66 -17.57 0.39
N SER A 31 50.22 -17.95 1.60
CA SER A 31 51.09 -18.53 2.64
C SER A 31 51.66 -19.88 2.24
N ALA A 32 50.85 -20.78 1.68
CA ALA A 32 51.29 -22.10 1.25
C ALA A 32 52.39 -22.01 0.17
N ARG A 33 52.24 -21.10 -0.79
CA ARG A 33 53.21 -20.91 -1.88
C ARG A 33 54.52 -20.29 -1.45
N LEU A 34 54.46 -19.26 -0.59
CA LEU A 34 55.68 -18.67 -0.04
C LEU A 34 56.50 -19.71 0.72
N THR A 35 55.83 -20.64 1.38
CA THR A 35 56.48 -21.76 2.08
C THR A 35 57.14 -22.72 1.10
N GLU A 36 56.44 -23.13 0.03
CA GLU A 36 57.00 -24.04 -0.98
C GLU A 36 58.18 -23.41 -1.74
N GLN A 37 58.07 -22.14 -2.13
CA GLN A 37 59.15 -21.40 -2.80
C GLN A 37 60.40 -21.30 -1.92
N ARG A 38 60.22 -21.05 -0.61
CA ARG A 38 61.35 -20.97 0.32
C ARG A 38 62.11 -22.30 0.40
N VAL A 39 61.38 -23.41 0.50
CA VAL A 39 61.99 -24.75 0.53
C VAL A 39 62.73 -25.05 -0.77
N ARG A 40 62.10 -24.83 -1.93
CA ARG A 40 62.75 -25.07 -3.23
C ARG A 40 63.98 -24.19 -3.46
N ASN A 41 63.93 -22.93 -3.03
CA ASN A 41 65.07 -22.02 -3.13
C ASN A 41 66.24 -22.46 -2.23
N GLU A 42 65.96 -22.95 -1.02
CA GLU A 42 67.00 -23.47 -0.13
C GLU A 42 67.62 -24.77 -0.65
N GLU A 43 66.80 -25.69 -1.19
CA GLU A 43 67.28 -26.95 -1.80
C GLU A 43 68.05 -26.71 -3.10
N GLY A 44 67.52 -25.87 -4.00
CA GLY A 44 68.17 -25.51 -5.26
C GLY A 44 69.50 -24.80 -5.05
N ALA A 45 69.59 -23.89 -4.07
CA ALA A 45 70.84 -23.22 -3.74
C ALA A 45 71.92 -24.17 -3.20
N LYS A 46 71.53 -25.23 -2.47
CA LYS A 46 72.47 -26.27 -2.01
C LYS A 46 72.95 -27.14 -3.17
N ALA A 47 72.03 -27.68 -3.97
CA ALA A 47 72.35 -28.54 -5.10
C ALA A 47 73.23 -27.82 -6.14
N SER A 48 72.92 -26.55 -6.44
CA SER A 48 73.72 -25.74 -7.36
C SER A 48 75.15 -25.52 -6.84
N ARG A 49 75.33 -25.25 -5.53
CA ARG A 49 76.66 -25.11 -4.94
C ARG A 49 77.47 -26.39 -5.08
N GLU A 50 76.89 -27.53 -4.70
CA GLU A 50 77.55 -28.84 -4.78
C GLU A 50 77.97 -29.17 -6.21
N GLN A 51 77.06 -29.02 -7.18
CA GLN A 51 77.32 -29.29 -8.60
C GLN A 51 78.37 -28.35 -9.19
N THR A 52 78.41 -27.08 -8.77
CA THR A 52 79.41 -26.12 -9.25
C THR A 52 80.81 -26.46 -8.72
N THR A 53 80.94 -26.82 -7.44
CA THR A 53 82.22 -27.29 -6.88
C THR A 53 82.73 -28.54 -7.58
N GLU A 54 81.84 -29.52 -7.82
CA GLU A 54 82.22 -30.77 -8.48
C GLU A 54 82.67 -30.53 -9.93
N ARG A 55 81.97 -29.68 -10.70
CA ARG A 55 82.41 -29.31 -12.06
C ARG A 55 83.76 -28.63 -12.09
N ILE A 56 84.00 -27.70 -11.16
CA ILE A 56 85.29 -26.98 -11.09
C ILE A 56 86.42 -27.97 -10.79
N GLU A 57 86.23 -28.88 -9.83
CA GLU A 57 87.24 -29.90 -9.51
C GLU A 57 87.50 -30.86 -10.68
N LEU A 58 86.46 -31.23 -11.43
CA LEU A 58 86.53 -32.22 -12.50
C LEU A 58 87.07 -31.65 -13.82
N HIS A 59 86.69 -30.41 -14.17
CA HIS A 59 87.12 -29.76 -15.42
C HIS A 59 88.37 -28.90 -15.28
N CYS A 60 88.62 -28.27 -14.13
CA CYS A 60 89.77 -27.39 -13.92
C CYS A 60 90.88 -28.03 -13.05
N GLY A 61 91.03 -29.36 -13.09
CA GLY A 61 91.89 -30.15 -12.19
C GLY A 61 93.34 -29.66 -12.01
N ALA A 62 93.98 -30.12 -10.92
CA ALA A 62 95.20 -29.53 -10.33
C ALA A 62 96.47 -29.43 -11.22
N ASN A 63 96.49 -30.03 -12.42
CA ASN A 63 97.68 -30.10 -13.29
C ASN A 63 97.67 -29.10 -14.46
N LEU A 64 96.73 -28.16 -14.51
CA LEU A 64 96.69 -27.12 -15.54
C LEU A 64 97.70 -25.99 -15.25
N SER A 65 98.31 -25.46 -16.32
CA SER A 65 99.19 -24.30 -16.21
C SER A 65 98.41 -23.08 -15.69
N PRO A 66 99.04 -22.13 -14.98
CA PRO A 66 98.33 -21.02 -14.33
C PRO A 66 97.46 -20.17 -15.27
N THR A 67 97.86 -20.06 -16.54
CA THR A 67 97.12 -19.32 -17.57
C THR A 67 95.92 -20.09 -18.10
N LEU A 68 96.00 -21.41 -18.24
CA LEU A 68 94.87 -22.25 -18.63
C LEU A 68 93.87 -22.42 -17.49
N LEU A 69 94.34 -22.52 -16.25
CA LEU A 69 93.48 -22.56 -15.07
C LEU A 69 92.62 -21.29 -14.98
N ARG A 70 93.20 -20.12 -15.23
CA ARG A 70 92.49 -18.85 -15.18
C ARG A 70 91.39 -18.75 -16.25
N ARG A 71 91.66 -19.21 -17.49
CA ARG A 71 90.64 -19.27 -18.55
C ARG A 71 89.54 -20.27 -18.26
N CYS A 72 89.88 -21.47 -17.74
CA CYS A 72 88.89 -22.45 -17.31
C CYS A 72 87.95 -21.87 -16.25
N LEU A 73 88.52 -21.14 -15.28
CA LEU A 73 87.75 -20.46 -14.25
C LEU A 73 86.85 -19.35 -14.82
N GLU A 74 87.36 -18.57 -15.77
CA GLU A 74 86.63 -17.47 -16.41
C GLU A 74 85.46 -18.00 -17.27
N ASP A 75 85.67 -19.07 -18.04
CA ASP A 75 84.62 -19.73 -18.83
C ASP A 75 83.52 -20.34 -17.93
N GLU A 76 83.89 -20.99 -16.81
CA GLU A 76 82.90 -21.51 -15.84
C GLU A 76 82.16 -20.40 -15.09
N ILE A 77 82.82 -19.28 -14.81
CA ILE A 77 82.16 -18.09 -14.23
C ILE A 77 81.15 -17.52 -15.23
N GLU A 78 81.51 -17.38 -16.50
CA GLU A 78 80.62 -16.87 -17.55
C GLU A 78 79.44 -17.82 -17.79
N ALA A 79 79.69 -19.12 -17.87
CA ALA A 79 78.64 -20.14 -17.95
C ALA A 79 77.70 -20.11 -16.72
N GLY A 80 78.26 -19.87 -15.53
CA GLY A 80 77.49 -19.67 -14.30
C GLY A 80 76.65 -18.40 -14.30
N GLU A 81 77.14 -17.30 -14.90
CA GLU A 81 76.36 -16.07 -15.07
C GLU A 81 75.22 -16.24 -16.08
N ASP A 82 75.44 -16.95 -17.18
CA ASP A 82 74.39 -17.24 -18.16
C ASP A 82 73.32 -18.17 -17.59
N ALA A 83 73.70 -19.16 -16.78
CA ALA A 83 72.73 -19.96 -16.00
C ALA A 83 71.90 -19.08 -15.05
N LYS A 84 72.53 -18.12 -14.35
CA LYS A 84 71.82 -17.14 -13.49
C LYS A 84 70.91 -16.20 -14.29
N ARG A 85 71.28 -15.81 -15.51
CA ARG A 85 70.41 -15.01 -16.38
C ARG A 85 69.18 -15.81 -16.80
N ALA A 86 69.35 -17.08 -17.17
CA ALA A 86 68.24 -17.96 -17.51
C ALA A 86 67.29 -18.16 -16.32
N GLU A 87 67.82 -18.36 -15.11
CA GLU A 87 67.02 -18.43 -13.87
C GLU A 87 66.26 -17.13 -13.58
N ARG A 88 66.91 -15.96 -13.69
CA ARG A 88 66.21 -14.67 -13.50
C ARG A 88 65.07 -14.48 -14.50
N ASN A 89 65.23 -14.98 -15.72
CA ASN A 89 64.21 -14.85 -16.75
C ASN A 89 63.04 -15.83 -16.55
N LEU A 90 63.27 -16.98 -15.90
CA LEU A 90 62.20 -17.85 -15.42
C LEU A 90 61.47 -17.24 -14.22
N GLN A 91 62.21 -16.68 -13.26
CA GLN A 91 61.63 -16.00 -12.10
C GLN A 91 60.75 -14.81 -12.50
N SER A 92 61.19 -14.01 -13.47
CA SER A 92 60.39 -12.88 -13.96
C SER A 92 59.08 -13.33 -14.62
N GLN A 93 59.08 -14.47 -15.33
CA GLN A 93 57.86 -15.04 -15.92
C GLN A 93 56.90 -15.57 -14.85
N GLU A 94 57.41 -16.24 -13.82
CA GLU A 94 56.60 -16.73 -12.70
C GLU A 94 55.97 -15.58 -11.92
N GLU A 95 56.73 -14.50 -11.68
CA GLU A 95 56.23 -13.31 -10.99
C GLU A 95 55.09 -12.63 -11.76
N VAL A 96 55.25 -12.47 -13.09
CA VAL A 96 54.21 -11.91 -13.95
C VAL A 96 52.96 -12.80 -13.99
N ALA A 97 53.13 -14.14 -14.03
CA ALA A 97 52.02 -15.07 -14.00
C ALA A 97 51.24 -15.00 -12.67
N LEU A 98 51.96 -14.89 -11.54
CA LEU A 98 51.37 -14.74 -10.21
C LEU A 98 50.60 -13.43 -10.09
N PHE A 99 51.19 -12.33 -10.55
CA PHE A 99 50.54 -11.03 -10.53
C PHE A 99 49.28 -10.99 -11.39
N THR A 100 49.34 -11.56 -12.60
CA THR A 100 48.20 -11.67 -13.51
C THR A 100 47.07 -12.49 -12.89
N ARG A 101 47.41 -13.56 -12.17
CA ARG A 101 46.42 -14.39 -11.48
C ARG A 101 45.74 -13.64 -10.33
N ILE A 102 46.49 -12.89 -9.53
CA ILE A 102 45.93 -12.06 -8.44
C ILE A 102 45.00 -11.00 -9.02
N MET A 103 45.43 -10.29 -10.07
CA MET A 103 44.60 -9.32 -10.81
C MET A 103 43.32 -9.96 -11.37
N GLY A 104 43.41 -11.19 -11.88
CA GLY A 104 42.25 -11.94 -12.35
C GLY A 104 41.24 -12.19 -11.22
N TYR A 105 41.68 -12.65 -10.06
CA TYR A 105 40.81 -12.90 -8.91
C TYR A 105 40.18 -11.61 -8.37
N THR A 106 40.95 -10.52 -8.27
CA THR A 106 40.40 -9.24 -7.81
C THR A 106 39.39 -8.67 -8.81
N GLY A 107 39.61 -8.84 -10.11
CA GLY A 107 38.65 -8.47 -11.16
C GLY A 107 37.34 -9.25 -11.07
N VAL A 108 37.39 -10.57 -10.83
CA VAL A 108 36.19 -11.40 -10.62
C VAL A 108 35.46 -11.01 -9.33
N ALA A 109 36.19 -10.80 -8.23
CA ALA A 109 35.60 -10.37 -6.97
C ALA A 109 34.93 -8.99 -7.07
N GLY A 110 35.60 -8.02 -7.71
CA GLY A 110 35.04 -6.69 -7.97
C GLY A 110 33.77 -6.75 -8.83
N SER A 111 33.77 -7.62 -9.84
CA SER A 111 32.59 -7.86 -10.70
C SER A 111 31.42 -8.45 -9.91
N ALA A 112 31.68 -9.41 -9.02
CA ALA A 112 30.65 -10.01 -8.16
C ALA A 112 30.04 -8.98 -7.19
N VAL A 113 30.86 -8.11 -6.58
CA VAL A 113 30.40 -7.01 -5.71
C VAL A 113 29.57 -6.00 -6.51
N GLY A 114 29.98 -5.67 -7.73
CA GLY A 114 29.23 -4.80 -8.63
C GLY A 114 27.84 -5.34 -8.95
N LEU A 115 27.75 -6.62 -9.36
CA LEU A 115 26.47 -7.28 -9.63
C LEU A 115 25.55 -7.33 -8.40
N LEU A 116 26.11 -7.64 -7.23
CA LEU A 116 25.35 -7.64 -5.99
C LEU A 116 24.82 -6.25 -5.63
N SER A 117 25.61 -5.20 -5.87
CA SER A 117 25.20 -3.81 -5.64
C SER A 117 24.03 -3.43 -6.55
N VAL A 118 24.09 -3.77 -7.83
CA VAL A 118 22.97 -3.55 -8.78
C VAL A 118 21.71 -4.30 -8.34
N PHE A 119 21.86 -5.56 -7.91
CA PHE A 119 20.75 -6.36 -7.42
C PHE A 119 20.06 -5.75 -6.18
N LEU A 120 20.85 -5.25 -5.22
CA LEU A 120 20.32 -4.57 -4.03
C LEU A 120 19.58 -3.27 -4.38
N VAL A 121 20.12 -2.48 -5.30
CA VAL A 121 19.45 -1.25 -5.78
C VAL A 121 18.12 -1.60 -6.45
N TYR A 122 18.10 -2.64 -7.29
CA TYR A 122 16.87 -3.10 -7.95
C TYR A 122 15.80 -3.52 -6.93
N PHE A 123 16.17 -4.28 -5.90
CA PHE A 123 15.24 -4.71 -4.85
C PHE A 123 14.69 -3.51 -4.07
N THR A 124 15.57 -2.56 -3.72
CA THR A 124 15.18 -1.33 -3.01
C THR A 124 14.19 -0.51 -3.83
N LEU A 125 14.47 -0.30 -5.12
CA LEU A 125 13.57 0.42 -6.03
C LEU A 125 12.19 -0.25 -6.13
N ARG A 126 12.15 -1.58 -6.21
CA ARG A 126 10.88 -2.33 -6.26
C ARG A 126 10.04 -2.13 -4.99
N GLU A 127 10.66 -2.16 -3.81
CA GLU A 127 9.96 -1.91 -2.55
C GLU A 127 9.53 -0.45 -2.42
N THR A 128 10.35 0.51 -2.84
CA THR A 128 9.96 1.93 -2.89
C THR A 128 8.76 2.16 -3.82
N GLN A 129 8.72 1.50 -4.98
CA GLN A 129 7.56 1.56 -5.88
C GLN A 129 6.30 0.97 -5.28
N ARG A 130 6.43 -0.08 -4.46
CA ARG A 130 5.30 -0.65 -3.72
C ARG A 130 4.82 0.34 -2.64
N MET A 131 5.74 0.85 -1.83
CA MET A 131 5.43 1.83 -0.79
C MET A 131 4.79 3.11 -1.36
N ALA A 132 5.24 3.57 -2.54
CA ALA A 132 4.64 4.71 -3.22
C ALA A 132 3.18 4.44 -3.65
N ARG A 133 2.89 3.22 -4.14
CA ARG A 133 1.52 2.80 -4.48
C ARG A 133 0.64 2.72 -3.24
N ASP A 134 1.14 2.12 -2.16
CA ASP A 134 0.39 2.00 -0.90
C ASP A 134 0.11 3.38 -0.30
N THR A 135 1.12 4.27 -0.27
CA THR A 135 0.97 5.67 0.18
C THR A 135 -0.06 6.41 -0.66
N ARG A 136 -0.08 6.20 -1.97
CA ARG A 136 -1.09 6.81 -2.86
C ARG A 136 -2.50 6.32 -2.53
N GLN A 137 -2.69 5.01 -2.33
CA GLN A 137 -4.00 4.46 -1.97
C GLN A 137 -4.49 4.98 -0.61
N ILE A 138 -3.58 5.09 0.38
CA ILE A 138 -3.90 5.67 1.69
C ILE A 138 -4.28 7.15 1.54
N GLY A 139 -3.51 7.90 0.75
CA GLY A 139 -3.79 9.31 0.48
C GLY A 139 -5.14 9.51 -0.22
N GLU A 140 -5.46 8.66 -1.21
CA GLU A 140 -6.75 8.67 -1.91
C GLU A 140 -7.90 8.37 -0.95
N ALA A 141 -7.76 7.37 -0.06
CA ALA A 141 -8.77 7.02 0.95
C ALA A 141 -8.96 8.11 2.02
N GLN A 142 -7.89 8.78 2.44
CA GLN A 142 -7.95 9.89 3.40
C GLN A 142 -8.57 11.15 2.78
N ALA A 143 -8.27 11.41 1.51
CA ALA A 143 -8.81 12.56 0.78
C ALA A 143 -10.23 12.31 0.25
N GLN A 144 -10.73 11.08 0.32
CA GLN A 144 -11.97 10.68 -0.33
C GLN A 144 -13.19 11.47 0.17
N ALA A 145 -14.16 11.65 -0.73
CA ALA A 145 -15.49 12.13 -0.41
C ALA A 145 -16.32 11.03 0.26
N TYR A 146 -17.13 11.42 1.25
CA TYR A 146 -18.04 10.53 1.97
C TYR A 146 -19.41 11.20 2.02
N VAL A 147 -20.33 10.75 1.16
CA VAL A 147 -21.69 11.32 1.11
C VAL A 147 -22.63 10.46 1.93
N THR A 148 -23.26 11.09 2.90
CA THR A 148 -24.24 10.47 3.79
C THR A 148 -25.50 11.33 3.83
N ALA A 149 -26.65 10.69 4.04
CA ALA A 149 -27.82 11.41 4.49
C ALA A 149 -27.62 11.71 5.98
N SER A 150 -27.61 12.99 6.37
CA SER A 150 -27.33 13.42 7.73
C SER A 150 -28.59 13.63 8.56
N GLU A 151 -29.68 14.03 7.91
CA GLU A 151 -30.94 14.34 8.55
C GLU A 151 -32.10 14.05 7.61
N ALA A 152 -33.26 13.74 8.20
CA ALA A 152 -34.52 13.78 7.49
C ALA A 152 -35.57 14.51 8.34
N GLU A 153 -36.44 15.27 7.68
CA GLU A 153 -37.56 15.96 8.29
C GLU A 153 -38.85 15.56 7.59
N PHE A 154 -39.87 15.24 8.37
CA PHE A 154 -41.21 15.01 7.87
C PHE A 154 -42.01 16.32 7.94
N VAL A 155 -42.71 16.64 6.86
CA VAL A 155 -43.56 17.84 6.75
C VAL A 155 -44.92 17.41 6.23
N TRP A 156 -45.99 17.75 6.96
CA TRP A 156 -47.37 17.45 6.57
C TRP A 156 -47.85 18.12 5.26
N GLY A 157 -47.00 18.96 4.66
CA GLY A 157 -47.31 19.78 3.50
C GLY A 157 -47.81 21.18 3.87
N GLY A 158 -48.14 21.97 2.85
CA GLY A 158 -48.72 23.29 3.03
C GLY A 158 -50.19 23.26 3.50
N PRO A 159 -50.84 24.42 3.62
CA PRO A 159 -52.20 24.57 4.17
C PRO A 159 -53.27 23.71 3.50
N PHE A 160 -53.07 23.33 2.24
CA PHE A 160 -54.05 22.61 1.44
C PHE A 160 -53.91 21.08 1.49
N ARG A 161 -53.14 20.52 2.44
CA ARG A 161 -52.90 19.07 2.58
C ARG A 161 -52.38 18.39 1.30
N THR A 162 -51.79 19.15 0.39
CA THR A 162 -51.65 18.71 -1.01
C THR A 162 -50.68 17.54 -1.19
N ALA A 163 -49.70 17.38 -0.29
CA ALA A 163 -48.96 16.13 -0.10
C ALA A 163 -48.06 16.23 1.15
N PRO A 164 -48.09 15.26 2.07
CA PRO A 164 -47.02 15.14 3.05
C PRO A 164 -45.70 14.83 2.32
N GLU A 165 -44.62 15.46 2.75
CA GLU A 165 -43.29 15.35 2.15
C GLU A 165 -42.23 14.99 3.21
N ILE A 166 -41.22 14.25 2.79
CA ILE A 166 -40.01 14.02 3.58
C ILE A 166 -38.87 14.79 2.92
N LEU A 167 -38.20 15.64 3.69
CA LEU A 167 -36.99 16.35 3.31
C LEU A 167 -35.80 15.54 3.78
N ILE A 168 -34.94 15.08 2.86
CA ILE A 168 -33.71 14.35 3.18
C ILE A 168 -32.52 15.25 2.91
N PHE A 169 -31.66 15.41 3.89
CA PHE A 169 -30.48 16.27 3.82
C PHE A 169 -29.24 15.42 3.60
N PHE A 170 -28.52 15.70 2.52
CA PHE A 170 -27.26 15.04 2.19
C PHE A 170 -26.08 15.96 2.49
N GLU A 171 -25.04 15.39 3.09
CA GLU A 171 -23.78 16.09 3.37
C GLU A 171 -22.59 15.28 2.88
N ASN A 172 -21.51 15.99 2.54
CA ASN A 172 -20.22 15.39 2.25
C ASN A 172 -19.28 15.64 3.42
N SER A 173 -19.01 14.58 4.19
CA SER A 173 -18.08 14.61 5.33
C SER A 173 -16.62 14.42 4.92
N GLY A 174 -16.35 14.12 3.64
CA GLY A 174 -15.01 13.94 3.11
C GLY A 174 -14.27 15.24 2.78
N GLN A 175 -13.00 15.10 2.44
CA GLN A 175 -12.11 16.25 2.19
C GLN A 175 -12.24 16.80 0.77
N THR A 176 -12.65 15.96 -0.19
CA THR A 176 -12.80 16.32 -1.60
C THR A 176 -14.28 16.41 -1.99
N PRO A 177 -14.64 17.23 -2.98
CA PRO A 177 -15.99 17.26 -3.51
C PRO A 177 -16.32 15.97 -4.29
N VAL A 178 -17.60 15.63 -4.37
CA VAL A 178 -18.09 14.60 -5.31
C VAL A 178 -18.35 15.19 -6.69
N LYS A 179 -18.13 14.39 -7.73
CA LYS A 179 -18.49 14.75 -9.11
C LYS A 179 -20.00 14.80 -9.27
N TRP A 180 -20.66 13.77 -8.76
CA TRP A 180 -22.11 13.68 -8.74
C TRP A 180 -22.59 12.75 -7.64
N PHE A 181 -23.84 12.92 -7.22
CA PHE A 181 -24.56 11.95 -6.40
C PHE A 181 -25.99 11.79 -6.92
N GLN A 182 -26.59 10.65 -6.63
CA GLN A 182 -27.99 10.32 -6.89
C GLN A 182 -28.49 9.50 -5.73
N PHE A 183 -29.80 9.49 -5.50
CA PHE A 183 -30.37 8.75 -4.38
C PHE A 183 -31.64 8.05 -4.82
N ARG A 184 -32.03 7.01 -4.08
CA ARG A 184 -33.34 6.38 -4.15
C ARG A 184 -33.83 6.16 -2.73
N ALA A 185 -35.13 6.25 -2.52
CA ALA A 185 -35.71 6.14 -1.20
C ALA A 185 -37.11 5.53 -1.27
N PHE A 186 -37.45 4.78 -0.24
CA PHE A 186 -38.75 4.15 -0.05
C PHE A 186 -39.31 4.58 1.31
N PRO A 187 -40.35 5.43 1.33
CA PRO A 187 -41.07 5.70 2.55
C PRO A 187 -41.99 4.53 2.90
N MET A 188 -42.03 4.16 4.17
CA MET A 188 -42.88 3.11 4.69
C MET A 188 -43.57 3.58 5.97
N VAL A 189 -44.87 3.33 6.04
CA VAL A 189 -45.65 3.49 7.27
C VAL A 189 -45.75 2.12 7.95
N TYR A 190 -45.50 2.09 9.26
CA TYR A 190 -45.51 0.84 10.02
C TYR A 190 -46.36 1.01 11.28
N ALA A 191 -47.02 -0.07 11.70
CA ALA A 191 -47.78 -0.09 12.93
C ALA A 191 -46.87 -0.36 14.15
N HIS A 192 -47.25 0.15 15.31
CA HIS A 192 -46.71 -0.25 16.61
C HIS A 192 -47.64 -1.32 17.17
N ASP A 193 -47.06 -2.37 17.73
CA ASP A 193 -47.83 -3.30 18.55
C ASP A 193 -48.23 -2.65 19.88
N SER A 194 -49.10 -3.31 20.66
CA SER A 194 -49.54 -2.81 21.96
C SER A 194 -48.41 -2.70 23.00
N ALA A 195 -47.25 -3.30 22.73
CA ALA A 195 -46.06 -3.23 23.58
C ALA A 195 -45.07 -2.11 23.18
N GLY A 196 -45.34 -1.40 22.07
CA GLY A 196 -44.46 -0.36 21.55
C GLY A 196 -43.17 -0.90 20.90
N THR A 197 -43.14 -2.19 20.61
CA THR A 197 -42.03 -2.95 20.04
C THR A 197 -42.45 -3.64 18.74
N ASP A 198 -42.11 -2.97 17.63
CA ASP A 198 -41.76 -3.56 16.34
C ASP A 198 -42.89 -4.04 15.41
N GLY A 199 -43.55 -3.09 14.74
CA GLY A 199 -43.85 -3.26 13.30
C GLY A 199 -42.80 -2.64 12.38
N PHE A 200 -41.70 -2.11 12.94
CA PHE A 200 -40.58 -1.64 12.15
C PHE A 200 -39.95 -2.81 11.38
N PRO A 201 -39.73 -2.69 10.06
CA PRO A 201 -39.15 -3.76 9.26
C PRO A 201 -37.79 -4.18 9.80
N LYS A 202 -37.55 -5.49 9.89
CA LYS A 202 -36.23 -6.04 10.24
C LYS A 202 -35.34 -6.25 9.03
N ASP A 203 -35.96 -6.41 7.87
CA ASP A 203 -35.27 -6.67 6.61
C ASP A 203 -35.18 -5.40 5.77
N TRP A 204 -34.08 -5.29 5.01
CA TRP A 204 -33.88 -4.19 4.08
C TRP A 204 -34.89 -4.29 2.92
N PRO A 205 -35.53 -3.18 2.48
CA PRO A 205 -36.44 -3.20 1.34
C PRO A 205 -35.76 -3.74 0.08
N SER A 206 -36.53 -4.39 -0.79
CA SER A 206 -35.97 -4.91 -2.04
C SER A 206 -35.56 -3.76 -2.99
N ASP A 207 -34.72 -4.06 -3.97
CA ASP A 207 -34.35 -3.09 -5.02
C ASP A 207 -35.57 -2.56 -5.79
N ALA A 208 -36.63 -3.37 -5.90
CA ALA A 208 -37.88 -2.98 -6.53
C ALA A 208 -38.65 -1.96 -5.68
N ASP A 209 -38.66 -2.13 -4.36
CA ASP A 209 -39.32 -1.20 -3.42
C ASP A 209 -38.60 0.15 -3.37
N LEU A 210 -37.26 0.14 -3.37
CA LEU A 210 -36.44 1.34 -3.42
C LEU A 210 -36.61 2.13 -4.73
N GLY A 211 -37.05 1.46 -5.81
CA GLY A 211 -37.24 2.06 -7.11
C GLY A 211 -35.93 2.46 -7.80
N THR A 212 -36.04 3.38 -8.76
CA THR A 212 -34.91 3.87 -9.56
C THR A 212 -34.21 5.04 -8.89
N PHE A 213 -32.89 5.14 -9.07
CA PHE A 213 -32.14 6.32 -8.67
C PHE A 213 -32.66 7.59 -9.34
N SER A 214 -32.62 8.68 -8.58
CA SER A 214 -32.84 10.03 -9.09
C SER A 214 -31.88 10.39 -10.23
N ASN A 215 -32.17 11.50 -10.91
CA ASN A 215 -31.17 12.15 -11.76
C ASN A 215 -29.87 12.41 -11.00
N LYS A 216 -28.75 12.56 -11.71
CA LYS A 216 -27.46 12.91 -11.12
C LYS A 216 -27.43 14.39 -10.73
N TRP A 217 -27.05 14.66 -9.49
CA TRP A 217 -26.87 15.99 -8.92
C TRP A 217 -25.37 16.27 -8.84
N SER A 218 -24.92 17.39 -9.41
CA SER A 218 -23.52 17.80 -9.39
C SER A 218 -23.16 18.57 -8.11
N ASN A 219 -21.86 18.54 -7.78
CA ASN A 219 -21.18 19.38 -6.80
C ASN A 219 -21.84 19.38 -5.41
N LEU A 220 -21.43 18.43 -4.57
CA LEU A 220 -21.59 18.53 -3.11
C LEU A 220 -20.21 18.80 -2.50
N GLY A 221 -19.94 20.08 -2.22
CA GLY A 221 -18.66 20.55 -1.68
C GLY A 221 -18.41 20.08 -0.24
N ARG A 222 -17.16 20.21 0.21
CA ARG A 222 -16.81 20.01 1.62
C ARG A 222 -17.48 21.10 2.45
N SER A 223 -18.27 20.71 3.46
CA SER A 223 -18.94 21.65 4.38
C SER A 223 -19.95 22.60 3.71
N GLU A 224 -20.41 22.30 2.49
CA GLU A 224 -21.54 23.03 1.92
C GLU A 224 -22.78 22.73 2.76
N LYS A 225 -23.67 23.74 2.92
CA LYS A 225 -24.93 23.54 3.64
C LYS A 225 -25.62 22.31 3.05
N SER A 226 -26.09 21.43 3.92
CA SER A 226 -26.68 20.15 3.52
C SER A 226 -27.71 20.36 2.41
N ARG A 227 -27.56 19.57 1.33
CA ARG A 227 -28.46 19.68 0.18
C ARG A 227 -29.71 18.88 0.49
N SER A 228 -30.84 19.56 0.59
CA SER A 228 -32.11 18.91 0.85
C SER A 228 -32.77 18.44 -0.45
N VAL A 229 -33.36 17.26 -0.40
CA VAL A 229 -34.23 16.75 -1.46
C VAL A 229 -35.60 16.43 -0.90
N LYS A 230 -36.63 16.83 -1.64
CA LYS A 230 -38.02 16.62 -1.28
C LYS A 230 -38.54 15.33 -1.89
N MET A 231 -39.15 14.50 -1.05
CA MET A 231 -39.84 13.29 -1.46
C MET A 231 -41.33 13.42 -1.13
N TYR A 232 -42.17 13.41 -2.16
CA TYR A 232 -43.62 13.49 -1.98
C TYR A 232 -44.20 12.10 -1.71
N LEU A 233 -44.80 11.90 -0.54
CA LEU A 233 -45.33 10.60 -0.13
C LEU A 233 -46.47 10.10 -1.03
N ARG A 234 -47.20 11.03 -1.66
CA ARG A 234 -48.25 10.71 -2.63
C ARG A 234 -47.74 9.88 -3.82
N GLN A 235 -46.48 10.04 -4.22
CA GLN A 235 -45.87 9.25 -5.31
C GLN A 235 -45.71 7.77 -4.94
N TYR A 236 -45.73 7.46 -3.63
CA TYR A 236 -45.63 6.11 -3.06
C TYR A 236 -46.98 5.58 -2.58
N GLY A 237 -48.08 6.22 -3.00
CA GLY A 237 -49.44 5.82 -2.57
C GLY A 237 -49.78 6.15 -1.12
N ILE A 238 -48.96 6.95 -0.43
CA ILE A 238 -49.22 7.39 0.95
C ILE A 238 -49.84 8.79 0.88
N SER A 239 -51.16 8.86 1.08
CA SER A 239 -51.89 10.13 1.10
C SER A 239 -51.93 10.75 2.50
N ALA A 240 -52.31 12.03 2.57
CA ALA A 240 -52.58 12.69 3.85
C ALA A 240 -53.76 12.04 4.59
N GLU A 241 -54.74 11.49 3.85
CA GLU A 241 -55.90 10.80 4.41
C GLU A 241 -55.51 9.47 5.05
N ASP A 242 -54.63 8.70 4.40
CA ASP A 242 -54.09 7.47 4.96
C ASP A 242 -53.39 7.76 6.29
N LEU A 243 -52.47 8.74 6.31
CA LEU A 243 -51.78 9.13 7.54
C LEU A 243 -52.73 9.69 8.62
N ALA A 244 -53.84 10.32 8.23
CA ALA A 244 -54.84 10.82 9.16
C ALA A 244 -55.75 9.71 9.73
N THR A 245 -56.05 8.66 8.96
CA THR A 245 -56.86 7.51 9.41
C THR A 245 -56.09 6.56 10.31
N LEU A 246 -54.76 6.52 10.16
CA LEU A 246 -53.86 5.77 11.04
C LEU A 246 -53.73 6.38 12.45
N ARG A 247 -54.51 7.42 12.73
CA ARG A 247 -54.65 8.05 14.04
C ARG A 247 -55.58 7.26 14.95
N HIS A 248 -55.24 7.21 16.23
CA HIS A 248 -56.09 6.64 17.27
C HIS A 248 -57.42 7.38 17.45
N VAL A 249 -58.48 6.59 17.40
CA VAL A 249 -59.74 6.86 18.10
C VAL A 249 -59.54 6.44 19.58
N GLY A 250 -59.06 7.37 20.43
CA GLY A 250 -59.28 7.27 21.89
C GLY A 250 -58.16 6.73 22.81
N SER A 251 -56.92 6.48 22.36
CA SER A 251 -55.79 6.16 23.27
C SER A 251 -54.57 7.05 23.03
N ASN A 252 -53.82 7.34 24.12
CA ASN A 252 -52.64 8.22 24.12
C ASN A 252 -51.35 7.55 23.60
N VAL A 253 -51.42 6.28 23.17
CA VAL A 253 -50.26 5.56 22.63
C VAL A 253 -50.24 5.77 21.12
N PRO A 254 -49.12 6.05 20.45
CA PRO A 254 -49.06 6.12 18.99
C PRO A 254 -49.18 4.72 18.37
N THR A 255 -50.07 4.53 17.39
CA THR A 255 -50.23 3.24 16.68
C THR A 255 -49.38 3.10 15.43
N HIS A 256 -48.88 4.19 14.85
CA HIS A 256 -48.13 4.13 13.61
C HIS A 256 -46.92 5.06 13.64
N GLY A 257 -45.84 4.62 13.02
CA GLY A 257 -44.67 5.41 12.72
C GLY A 257 -44.42 5.48 11.21
N ILE A 258 -43.56 6.40 10.80
CA ILE A 258 -43.08 6.49 9.43
C ILE A 258 -41.57 6.28 9.41
N ALA A 259 -41.10 5.57 8.40
CA ALA A 259 -39.69 5.36 8.11
C ALA A 259 -39.41 5.71 6.66
N VAL A 260 -38.17 6.09 6.37
CA VAL A 260 -37.65 6.21 5.03
C VAL A 260 -36.36 5.41 4.97
N PHE A 261 -36.35 4.42 4.09
CA PHE A 261 -35.18 3.66 3.72
C PHE A 261 -34.61 4.24 2.45
N GLY A 262 -33.30 4.29 2.29
CA GLY A 262 -32.75 4.79 1.05
C GLY A 262 -31.28 4.51 0.87
N GLU A 263 -30.82 4.79 -0.33
CA GLU A 263 -29.45 4.65 -0.74
C GLU A 263 -29.00 5.91 -1.46
N VAL A 264 -27.81 6.38 -1.13
CA VAL A 264 -27.12 7.42 -1.88
C VAL A 264 -25.95 6.78 -2.62
N ARG A 265 -25.93 6.96 -3.94
CA ARG A 265 -24.85 6.55 -4.82
C ARG A 265 -24.12 7.77 -5.31
N TYR A 266 -22.80 7.81 -5.15
CA TYR A 266 -22.01 8.99 -5.47
C TYR A 266 -20.67 8.62 -6.10
N CYS A 267 -20.15 9.53 -6.92
CA CYS A 267 -18.86 9.39 -7.58
C CYS A 267 -17.86 10.38 -7.00
N THR A 268 -16.73 9.85 -6.51
CA THR A 268 -15.66 10.65 -5.94
C THR A 268 -14.93 11.44 -7.01
N PHE A 269 -14.09 12.38 -6.58
CA PHE A 269 -13.18 13.10 -7.47
C PHE A 269 -12.28 12.14 -8.29
N PHE A 270 -11.90 11.00 -7.70
CA PHE A 270 -11.04 9.98 -8.33
C PHE A 270 -11.79 9.09 -9.35
N GLY A 271 -13.12 9.20 -9.45
CA GLY A 271 -13.92 8.42 -10.40
C GLY A 271 -14.52 7.14 -9.83
N ASP A 272 -14.19 6.80 -8.60
CA ASP A 272 -14.77 5.66 -7.90
C ASP A 272 -16.21 5.92 -7.50
N VAL A 273 -17.06 4.89 -7.61
CA VAL A 273 -18.48 4.96 -7.26
C VAL A 273 -18.72 4.20 -5.96
N PHE A 274 -19.40 4.87 -5.03
CA PHE A 274 -19.75 4.33 -3.73
C PHE A 274 -21.25 4.42 -3.51
N THR A 275 -21.76 3.47 -2.74
CA THR A 275 -23.15 3.45 -2.29
C THR A 275 -23.19 3.42 -0.75
N SER A 276 -24.02 4.27 -0.16
CA SER A 276 -24.26 4.33 1.28
C SER A 276 -25.75 4.21 1.56
N GLN A 277 -26.10 3.27 2.44
CA GLN A 277 -27.46 3.07 2.91
C GLN A 277 -27.79 4.03 4.07
N PHE A 278 -29.04 4.46 4.16
CA PHE A 278 -29.54 5.28 5.27
C PHE A 278 -30.98 4.90 5.63
N VAL A 279 -31.32 5.07 6.91
CA VAL A 279 -32.68 4.87 7.41
C VAL A 279 -33.00 5.92 8.45
N PHE A 280 -34.07 6.67 8.21
CA PHE A 280 -34.63 7.59 9.19
C PHE A 280 -36.04 7.17 9.53
N GLY A 281 -36.41 7.35 10.79
CA GLY A 281 -37.72 6.97 11.29
C GLY A 281 -38.23 7.96 12.32
N ARG A 282 -39.54 8.06 12.38
CA ARG A 282 -40.24 8.76 13.45
C ARG A 282 -41.34 7.85 13.96
N ARG A 283 -41.25 7.51 15.26
CA ARG A 283 -42.22 6.64 15.92
C ARG A 283 -43.57 7.33 16.11
N VAL A 284 -43.56 8.65 16.32
CA VAL A 284 -44.78 9.43 16.61
C VAL A 284 -44.91 10.57 15.63
N LEU A 285 -45.93 10.51 14.78
CA LEU A 285 -46.31 11.64 13.95
C LEU A 285 -47.16 12.60 14.79
N GLU A 286 -46.74 13.86 14.93
CA GLU A 286 -47.59 14.83 15.64
C GLU A 286 -48.84 15.11 14.80
N GLU A 287 -49.94 15.39 15.49
CA GLU A 287 -51.21 15.73 14.88
C GLU A 287 -51.06 16.94 13.95
N PHE A 288 -51.42 16.75 12.68
CA PHE A 288 -51.70 17.87 11.81
C PHE A 288 -53.03 18.49 12.24
N VAL A 289 -52.97 19.60 12.96
CA VAL A 289 -54.15 20.42 13.22
C VAL A 289 -54.39 21.24 11.96
N PRO A 290 -55.42 20.92 11.13
CA PRO A 290 -55.79 21.81 10.04
C PRO A 290 -56.16 23.17 10.64
N ASP A 291 -55.71 24.27 10.04
CA ASP A 291 -55.99 25.65 10.47
C ASP A 291 -57.49 26.05 10.41
N THR A 292 -58.42 25.08 10.34
CA THR A 292 -59.86 25.30 10.23
C THR A 292 -60.50 25.92 11.48
N ALA A 293 -59.77 26.13 12.57
CA ALA A 293 -60.36 26.43 13.88
C ALA A 293 -60.35 27.90 14.32
N SER A 294 -59.81 28.86 13.54
CA SER A 294 -59.83 30.27 14.00
C SER A 294 -59.84 31.33 12.90
N ALA A 295 -60.58 31.11 11.81
CA ALA A 295 -61.02 32.23 10.96
C ALA A 295 -62.29 32.85 11.54
N ALA A 296 -62.18 33.44 12.74
CA ALA A 296 -63.17 34.40 13.21
C ALA A 296 -62.82 35.75 12.58
N ASP A 297 -63.73 36.26 11.75
CA ASP A 297 -63.73 37.60 11.16
C ASP A 297 -62.54 37.99 10.25
N GLY A 298 -62.59 37.53 9.00
CA GLY A 298 -62.14 38.32 7.84
C GLY A 298 -60.64 38.38 7.51
N GLU A 299 -59.75 37.82 8.32
CA GLU A 299 -58.34 37.65 7.94
C GLU A 299 -58.16 36.37 7.11
N GLU A 300 -57.53 36.48 5.94
CA GLU A 300 -57.09 35.30 5.18
C GLU A 300 -56.22 34.44 6.11
N PRO A 301 -56.54 33.15 6.30
CA PRO A 301 -55.77 32.30 7.19
C PRO A 301 -54.34 32.25 6.66
N LEU A 302 -53.42 32.89 7.38
CA LEU A 302 -51.98 32.74 7.19
C LEU A 302 -51.65 31.29 7.48
N ALA A 303 -51.77 30.48 6.44
CA ALA A 303 -51.38 29.10 6.35
C ALA A 303 -50.13 28.80 7.17
N ARG A 304 -50.29 28.29 8.39
CA ARG A 304 -49.15 27.89 9.19
C ARG A 304 -48.63 26.61 8.57
N ARG A 305 -47.51 26.72 7.85
CA ARG A 305 -46.74 25.53 7.47
C ARG A 305 -46.46 24.74 8.75
N GLY A 306 -46.89 23.47 8.77
CA GLY A 306 -46.56 22.57 9.86
C GLY A 306 -45.06 22.61 10.11
N ARG A 307 -44.65 22.73 11.38
CA ARG A 307 -43.23 22.75 11.72
C ARG A 307 -42.62 21.43 11.23
N PRO A 308 -41.48 21.47 10.51
CA PRO A 308 -40.78 20.25 10.13
C PRO A 308 -40.50 19.39 11.35
N GLN A 309 -40.84 18.11 11.25
CA GLN A 309 -40.66 17.13 12.30
C GLN A 309 -39.40 16.34 12.02
N ARG A 310 -38.34 16.58 12.80
CA ARG A 310 -37.10 15.82 12.68
C ARG A 310 -37.34 14.32 12.85
N MET A 311 -36.79 13.53 11.94
CA MET A 311 -36.76 12.07 11.98
C MET A 311 -35.41 11.63 12.57
N SER A 312 -35.43 10.57 13.38
CA SER A 312 -34.22 10.03 14.00
C SER A 312 -33.59 8.97 13.11
N ALA A 313 -32.26 8.90 13.07
CA ALA A 313 -31.58 7.77 12.47
C ALA A 313 -31.98 6.48 13.22
N VAL A 314 -32.35 5.43 12.50
CA VAL A 314 -32.73 4.15 13.09
C VAL A 314 -31.55 3.19 13.02
N ALA A 315 -31.28 2.49 14.12
CA ALA A 315 -30.25 1.46 14.14
C ALA A 315 -30.66 0.31 13.20
N PHE A 316 -29.86 0.09 12.16
CA PHE A 316 -30.05 -0.95 11.16
C PHE A 316 -28.67 -1.46 10.72
N ASP A 317 -28.58 -2.67 10.19
CA ASP A 317 -27.32 -3.19 9.62
C ASP A 317 -27.09 -2.55 8.24
N LEU A 318 -26.55 -1.33 8.25
CA LEU A 318 -26.38 -0.50 7.05
C LEU A 318 -25.06 -0.80 6.35
N LYS A 319 -25.12 -0.98 5.03
CA LYS A 319 -23.91 -0.97 4.20
C LYS A 319 -23.47 0.47 3.95
N ALA A 320 -22.44 0.91 4.67
CA ALA A 320 -21.80 2.20 4.45
C ALA A 320 -20.61 2.06 3.47
N TYR A 321 -20.54 2.97 2.50
CA TYR A 321 -19.38 3.14 1.59
C TYR A 321 -18.97 1.88 0.83
N HIS A 322 -19.94 1.14 0.30
CA HIS A 322 -19.63 0.01 -0.56
C HIS A 322 -19.13 0.49 -1.92
N ARG A 323 -17.90 0.14 -2.30
CA ARG A 323 -17.34 0.43 -3.62
C ARG A 323 -17.95 -0.50 -4.65
N GLU A 324 -18.57 0.07 -5.68
CA GLU A 324 -19.00 -0.69 -6.84
C GLU A 324 -17.80 -0.86 -7.78
N ASN A 325 -17.43 -2.13 -8.04
CA ASN A 325 -16.41 -2.48 -9.03
C ASN A 325 -17.00 -2.49 -10.44
#